data_AF-A0A933Y2Q4-F1
#
_entry.id   AF-A0A933Y2Q4-F1
#
_cell.length_a   1.000
_cell.length_b   1.000
_cell.length_c   1.000
_cell.angle_alpha   90.00
_cell.angle_beta   90.00
_cell.angle_gamma   90.00
#
_symmetry.space_group_name_H-M   'P 1'
#
loop_
_entity.id
_entity.type
_entity.pdbx_description
1 polymer ?
#
loop_
_entity_poly.entity_id
_entity_poly.type
_entity_poly.pdbx_seq_one_letter_code
_entity_poly.pdbx_strand_id
1 'polypeptide(L)'
;MQAKFGEQGLTVLGVTDEPQKPTETWVEKKGAKYAYAYDKGGKLARFFGVSGIPHAVLVDATGKIVWRGNPGRLEDAVIEKAVKGALSKPMWDWPASAKAVRTAVQKRQWAEAISAASKLAEADGGPVIADALKQLVTGRVTAMKEDLNAGNFLGAQDAANALSKSLGSLPEKAEADAVLTAIKADKDAATIIKAQQQIRGIREAAPSKRKEIDAAIDDLKKLVKEHPGTFAATEANAMLDELMEKKRNK
;
A
#
# COMPACT_ATOMS: atom_id res chain seq x y z
N MET A 1 11.79 -2.46 16.49
CA MET A 1 11.43 -2.03 15.11
C MET A 1 11.79 -0.57 14.85
N GLN A 2 11.08 0.43 15.41
CA GLN A 2 11.36 1.85 15.13
C GLN A 2 12.83 2.26 15.37
N ALA A 3 13.43 1.86 16.50
CA ALA A 3 14.82 2.18 16.79
C ALA A 3 15.83 1.50 15.85
N LYS A 4 15.45 0.38 15.22
CA LYS A 4 16.33 -0.41 14.34
C LYS A 4 16.25 0.04 12.88
N PHE A 5 15.05 0.33 12.40
CA PHE A 5 14.80 0.61 10.97
C PHE A 5 14.33 2.05 10.71
N GLY A 6 14.20 2.87 11.76
CA GLY A 6 13.68 4.24 11.64
C GLY A 6 14.50 5.11 10.70
N GLU A 7 15.83 5.05 10.82
CA GLU A 7 16.74 5.78 9.94
C GLU A 7 16.73 5.27 8.50
N GLN A 8 16.29 4.03 8.29
CA GLN A 8 16.11 3.43 6.96
C GLN A 8 14.75 3.80 6.35
N GLY A 9 13.94 4.60 7.03
CA GLY A 9 12.63 5.07 6.57
C GLY A 9 11.43 4.32 7.16
N LEU A 10 11.64 3.39 8.11
CA LEU A 10 10.51 2.80 8.83
C LEU A 10 9.85 3.86 9.72
N THR A 11 8.53 4.01 9.55
CA THR A 11 7.71 4.81 10.44
C THR A 11 6.64 3.93 11.08
N VAL A 12 6.71 3.78 12.40
CA VAL A 12 5.70 3.10 13.20
C VAL A 12 4.62 4.10 13.62
N LEU A 13 3.38 3.80 13.25
CA LEU A 13 2.18 4.52 13.69
C LEU A 13 1.31 3.60 14.55
N GLY A 14 1.18 3.91 15.83
CA GLY A 14 0.20 3.28 16.70
C GLY A 14 -1.21 3.78 16.34
N VAL A 15 -2.18 2.88 16.21
CA VAL A 15 -3.57 3.27 15.95
C VAL A 15 -4.44 2.70 17.07
N THR A 16 -5.28 3.54 17.67
CA THR A 16 -6.17 3.15 18.77
C THR A 16 -7.58 3.68 18.56
N ASP A 17 -8.60 2.92 18.95
CA ASP A 17 -9.97 3.38 19.08
C ASP A 17 -10.31 3.84 20.51
N GLU A 18 -9.34 3.76 21.44
CA GLU A 18 -9.50 4.23 22.81
C GLU A 18 -9.67 5.76 22.88
N PRO A 19 -10.34 6.26 23.94
CA PRO A 19 -10.44 7.69 24.17
C PRO A 19 -9.07 8.36 24.36
N GLN A 20 -9.01 9.66 24.06
CA GLN A 20 -7.79 10.46 24.07
C GLN A 20 -7.08 10.46 25.44
N LYS A 21 -7.81 10.79 26.50
CA LYS A 21 -7.22 10.95 27.85
C LYS A 21 -6.58 9.65 28.39
N PRO A 22 -7.22 8.48 28.33
CA PRO A 22 -6.59 7.20 28.66
C PRO A 22 -5.34 6.90 27.82
N THR A 23 -5.41 7.15 26.50
CA THR A 23 -4.30 6.89 25.58
C THR A 23 -3.08 7.75 25.93
N GLU A 24 -3.26 9.05 26.12
CA GLU A 24 -2.17 9.98 26.47
C GLU A 24 -1.53 9.61 27.81
N THR A 25 -2.37 9.28 28.81
CA THR A 25 -1.88 8.79 30.11
C THR A 25 -1.04 7.51 29.98
N TRP A 26 -1.47 6.59 29.11
CA TRP A 26 -0.73 5.36 28.85
C TRP A 26 0.60 5.64 28.13
N VAL A 27 0.61 6.53 27.13
CA VAL A 27 1.81 6.93 26.38
C VAL A 27 2.84 7.56 27.31
N GLU A 28 2.41 8.49 28.16
CA GLU A 28 3.27 9.12 29.17
C GLU A 28 3.84 8.07 30.14
N LYS A 29 3.00 7.18 30.67
CA LYS A 29 3.41 6.16 31.63
C LYS A 29 4.35 5.10 31.03
N LYS A 30 4.16 4.75 29.76
CA LYS A 30 4.94 3.70 29.08
C LYS A 30 6.13 4.25 28.30
N GLY A 31 6.24 5.57 28.15
CA GLY A 31 7.31 6.22 27.40
C GLY A 31 7.33 5.82 25.92
N ALA A 32 6.14 5.62 25.32
CA ALA A 32 6.05 5.27 23.90
C ALA A 32 6.58 6.43 23.04
N LYS A 33 7.56 6.14 22.17
CA LYS A 33 8.25 7.16 21.35
C LYS A 33 7.80 7.22 19.89
N TYR A 34 6.85 6.37 19.49
CA TYR A 34 6.32 6.34 18.13
C TYR A 34 5.10 7.25 18.01
N ALA A 35 4.82 7.73 16.79
CA ALA A 35 3.62 8.51 16.50
C ALA A 35 2.37 7.65 16.71
N TYR A 36 1.25 8.25 17.12
CA TYR A 36 -0.02 7.54 17.26
C TYR A 36 -1.19 8.36 16.71
N ALA A 37 -2.27 7.65 16.33
CA ALA A 37 -3.47 8.21 15.76
C ALA A 37 -4.74 7.55 16.35
N TYR A 38 -5.83 8.30 16.33
CA TYR A 38 -7.14 7.86 16.83
C TYR A 38 -8.04 7.40 15.69
N ASP A 39 -8.42 6.12 15.68
CA ASP A 39 -9.42 5.53 14.78
C ASP A 39 -10.80 5.53 15.47
N LYS A 40 -11.38 6.72 15.64
CA LYS A 40 -12.69 6.87 16.28
C LYS A 40 -13.74 6.03 15.54
N GLY A 41 -14.26 5.02 16.24
CA GLY A 41 -15.25 4.09 15.71
C GLY A 41 -14.66 2.95 14.88
N GLY A 42 -13.35 2.68 14.95
CA GLY A 42 -12.73 1.46 14.41
C GLY A 42 -12.90 1.28 12.90
N LYS A 43 -12.96 2.37 12.12
CA LYS A 43 -13.17 2.29 10.66
C LYS A 43 -11.93 1.74 9.98
N LEU A 44 -10.74 2.18 10.39
CA LEU A 44 -9.47 1.71 9.87
C LEU A 44 -9.19 0.27 10.28
N ALA A 45 -9.47 -0.08 11.54
CA ALA A 45 -9.36 -1.46 12.02
C ALA A 45 -10.24 -2.42 11.21
N ARG A 46 -11.50 -2.02 10.92
CA ARG A 46 -12.41 -2.80 10.07
C ARG A 46 -11.96 -2.87 8.62
N PHE A 47 -11.45 -1.77 8.06
CA PHE A 47 -10.89 -1.74 6.71
C PHE A 47 -9.76 -2.76 6.54
N PHE A 48 -8.87 -2.86 7.52
CA PHE A 48 -7.79 -3.86 7.52
C PHE A 48 -8.22 -5.25 8.00
N GLY A 49 -9.49 -5.45 8.35
CA GLY A 49 -10.01 -6.74 8.80
C GLY A 49 -9.45 -7.20 10.15
N VAL A 50 -9.04 -6.27 11.01
CA VAL A 50 -8.47 -6.59 12.33
C VAL A 50 -9.53 -7.24 13.21
N SER A 51 -9.31 -8.51 13.57
CA SER A 51 -10.21 -9.31 14.40
C SER A 51 -9.63 -9.68 15.78
N GLY A 52 -8.35 -9.35 16.04
CA GLY A 52 -7.68 -9.61 17.31
C GLY A 52 -6.38 -8.80 17.43
N ILE A 53 -6.01 -8.44 18.66
CA ILE A 53 -4.83 -7.61 18.99
C ILE A 53 -3.79 -8.48 19.73
N PRO A 54 -2.48 -8.30 19.49
CA PRO A 54 -1.85 -7.27 18.65
C PRO A 54 -1.95 -7.60 17.15
N HIS A 55 -2.23 -6.57 16.36
CA HIS A 55 -2.25 -6.63 14.90
C HIS A 55 -1.45 -5.46 14.32
N ALA A 56 -0.71 -5.72 13.26
CA ALA A 56 0.01 -4.72 12.50
C ALA A 56 -0.17 -4.96 11.00
N VAL A 57 -0.04 -3.89 10.24
CA VAL A 57 -0.03 -3.89 8.78
C VAL A 57 1.24 -3.17 8.35
N LEU A 58 2.04 -3.80 7.48
CA LEU A 58 3.23 -3.20 6.91
C LEU A 58 2.92 -2.75 5.49
N VAL A 59 3.12 -1.46 5.25
CA VAL A 59 2.97 -0.82 3.95
C VAL A 59 4.36 -0.45 3.44
N ASP A 60 4.69 -0.85 2.21
CA ASP A 60 5.98 -0.52 1.60
C ASP A 60 6.04 0.93 1.08
N ALA A 61 7.22 1.34 0.60
CA ALA A 61 7.44 2.67 0.03
C ALA A 61 6.54 3.01 -1.18
N THR A 62 6.00 1.99 -1.87
CA THR A 62 5.09 2.16 -3.00
C THR A 62 3.63 2.30 -2.54
N GLY A 63 3.34 2.08 -1.26
CA GLY A 63 1.99 2.12 -0.70
C GLY A 63 1.24 0.80 -0.79
N LYS A 64 1.92 -0.32 -1.08
CA LYS A 64 1.31 -1.65 -1.08
C LYS A 64 1.43 -2.29 0.30
N ILE A 65 0.40 -3.02 0.70
CA ILE A 65 0.46 -3.85 1.91
C ILE A 65 1.30 -5.09 1.59
N VAL A 66 2.43 -5.24 2.26
CA VAL A 66 3.36 -6.37 2.04
C VAL A 66 3.32 -7.40 3.17
N TRP A 67 2.72 -7.05 4.31
CA TRP A 67 2.53 -7.97 5.44
C TRP A 67 1.39 -7.51 6.35
N ARG A 68 0.71 -8.45 7.00
CA ARG A 68 -0.33 -8.21 8.02
C ARG A 68 -0.34 -9.35 9.04
N GLY A 69 -0.69 -9.05 10.30
CA GLY A 69 -0.86 -10.07 11.34
C GLY A 69 -0.29 -9.66 12.70
N ASN A 70 0.05 -10.65 13.53
CA ASN A 70 0.65 -10.39 14.84
C ASN A 70 2.09 -9.86 14.67
N PRO A 71 2.41 -8.65 15.16
CA PRO A 71 3.72 -8.03 14.96
C PRO A 71 4.89 -8.84 15.53
N GLY A 72 4.66 -9.74 16.49
CA GLY A 72 5.69 -10.66 16.98
C GLY A 72 6.15 -11.71 15.96
N ARG A 73 5.44 -11.85 14.83
CA ARG A 73 5.80 -12.73 13.71
C ARG A 73 6.35 -11.96 12.50
N LEU A 74 6.55 -10.65 12.62
CA LEU A 74 7.12 -9.85 11.55
C LEU A 74 8.64 -10.02 11.55
N GLU A 75 9.17 -10.63 10.48
CA GLU A 75 10.60 -10.85 10.30
C GLU A 75 11.30 -9.58 9.78
N ASP A 76 12.53 -9.38 10.23
CA ASP A 76 13.36 -8.22 9.85
C ASP A 76 13.58 -8.13 8.33
N ALA A 77 13.75 -9.26 7.64
CA ALA A 77 13.95 -9.31 6.19
C ALA A 77 12.75 -8.71 5.41
N VAL A 78 11.53 -8.86 5.95
CA VAL A 78 10.33 -8.27 5.35
C VAL A 78 10.35 -6.75 5.49
N ILE A 79 10.79 -6.24 6.64
CA ILE A 79 10.94 -4.80 6.89
C ILE A 79 12.04 -4.22 6.00
N GLU A 80 13.20 -4.85 5.94
CA GLU A 80 14.34 -4.43 5.11
C GLU A 80 13.97 -4.32 3.63
N LYS A 81 13.14 -5.24 3.13
CA LYS A 81 12.60 -5.15 1.77
C LYS A 81 11.62 -3.98 1.62
N ALA A 82 10.73 -3.80 2.59
CA ALA A 82 9.65 -2.80 2.54
C ALA A 82 10.15 -1.34 2.62
N VAL A 83 11.26 -1.10 3.33
CA VAL A 83 11.83 0.25 3.51
C VAL A 83 12.70 0.71 2.33
N LYS A 84 12.99 -0.16 1.36
CA LYS A 84 13.75 0.25 0.16
C LYS A 84 13.00 1.34 -0.61
N GLY A 85 13.65 2.48 -0.79
CA GLY A 85 13.06 3.66 -1.45
C GLY A 85 12.05 4.43 -0.59
N ALA A 86 11.95 4.12 0.71
CA ALA A 86 11.12 4.87 1.64
C ALA A 86 11.71 6.26 1.92
N LEU A 87 10.84 7.17 2.35
CA LEU A 87 11.27 8.48 2.85
C LEU A 87 12.05 8.29 4.15
N SER A 88 13.26 8.83 4.22
CA SER A 88 14.13 8.75 5.41
C SER A 88 13.56 9.45 6.64
N LYS A 89 12.65 10.41 6.44
CA LYS A 89 11.88 11.08 7.50
C LYS A 89 10.42 11.17 7.11
N PRO A 90 9.49 10.98 8.06
CA PRO A 90 8.07 11.12 7.78
C PRO A 90 7.73 12.57 7.44
N MET A 91 6.69 12.76 6.62
CA MET A 91 6.32 14.08 6.09
C MET A 91 5.95 15.11 7.18
N TRP A 92 5.53 14.69 8.37
CA TRP A 92 5.23 15.63 9.46
C TRP A 92 6.49 16.25 10.10
N ASP A 93 7.66 15.62 9.93
CA ASP A 93 8.95 16.14 10.40
C ASP A 93 9.63 17.06 9.37
N TRP A 94 9.01 17.26 8.20
CA TRP A 94 9.54 18.17 7.19
C TRP A 94 9.31 19.63 7.59
N PRO A 95 10.22 20.55 7.22
CA PRO A 95 10.12 21.95 7.61
C PRO A 95 8.86 22.62 7.04
N ALA A 96 8.48 23.76 7.64
CA ALA A 96 7.32 24.53 7.20
C ALA A 96 7.42 24.94 5.73
N SER A 97 8.63 25.27 5.25
CA SER A 97 8.94 25.59 3.84
C SER A 97 8.58 24.45 2.88
N ALA A 98 8.64 23.20 3.31
CA ALA A 98 8.25 22.02 2.52
C ALA A 98 6.72 21.82 2.40
N LYS A 99 5.88 22.77 2.82
CA LYS A 99 4.40 22.68 2.72
C LYS A 99 3.91 22.36 1.30
N ALA A 100 4.51 22.99 0.28
CA ALA A 100 4.15 22.76 -1.12
C ALA A 100 4.47 21.32 -1.54
N VAL A 101 5.66 20.82 -1.17
CA VAL A 101 6.06 19.42 -1.43
C VAL A 101 5.09 18.45 -0.77
N ARG A 102 4.77 18.64 0.52
CA ARG A 102 3.81 17.80 1.25
C ARG A 102 2.44 17.74 0.57
N THR A 103 1.94 18.89 0.14
CA THR A 103 0.65 18.99 -0.54
C THR A 103 0.66 18.24 -1.88
N ALA A 104 1.73 18.40 -2.66
CA ALA A 104 1.89 17.68 -3.93
C ALA A 104 1.98 16.17 -3.72
N VAL A 105 2.75 15.69 -2.73
CA VAL A 105 2.83 14.26 -2.36
C VAL A 105 1.47 13.71 -1.95
N GLN A 106 0.72 14.43 -1.10
CA GLN A 106 -0.63 14.01 -0.67
C GLN A 106 -1.61 13.89 -1.84
N LYS A 107 -1.45 14.75 -2.85
CA LYS A 107 -2.24 14.71 -4.09
C LYS A 107 -1.68 13.75 -5.14
N ARG A 108 -0.56 13.06 -4.84
CA ARG A 108 0.17 12.18 -5.77
C ARG A 108 0.63 12.90 -7.04
N GLN A 109 0.94 14.19 -6.94
CA GLN A 109 1.46 15.04 -8.01
C GLN A 109 2.99 14.98 -7.97
N TRP A 110 3.58 13.91 -8.50
CA TRP A 110 4.99 13.58 -8.28
C TRP A 110 5.94 14.55 -9.00
N ALA A 111 5.61 14.97 -10.21
CA ALA A 111 6.41 15.96 -10.95
C ALA A 111 6.47 17.29 -10.20
N GLU A 112 5.32 17.76 -9.72
CA GLU A 112 5.19 18.98 -8.93
C GLU A 112 5.90 18.84 -7.58
N ALA A 113 5.80 17.68 -6.94
CA ALA A 113 6.48 17.42 -5.67
C ALA A 113 8.02 17.47 -5.83
N ILE A 114 8.56 16.81 -6.86
CA ILE A 114 10.01 16.80 -7.15
C ILE A 114 10.49 18.22 -7.53
N SER A 115 9.73 18.94 -8.36
CA SER A 115 10.03 20.32 -8.74
C SER A 115 9.96 21.30 -7.57
N ALA A 116 9.03 21.10 -6.64
CA ALA A 116 8.94 21.91 -5.43
C ALA A 116 10.09 21.58 -4.46
N ALA A 117 10.46 20.30 -4.33
CA ALA A 117 11.56 19.87 -3.46
C ALA A 117 12.92 20.39 -3.95
N SER A 118 13.16 20.43 -5.27
CA SER A 118 14.42 20.95 -5.82
C SER A 118 14.61 22.46 -5.63
N LYS A 119 13.55 23.18 -5.27
CA LYS A 119 13.58 24.62 -4.96
C LYS A 119 13.78 24.90 -3.47
N LEU A 120 13.74 23.89 -2.61
CA LEU A 120 13.99 24.05 -1.19
C LEU A 120 15.49 24.23 -0.92
N ALA A 121 15.81 25.02 0.09
CA ALA A 121 17.19 25.19 0.54
C ALA A 121 17.77 23.86 1.04
N GLU A 122 19.09 23.71 0.94
CA GLU A 122 19.79 22.54 1.48
C GLU A 122 19.61 22.41 3.00
N ALA A 123 19.61 23.53 3.73
CA ALA A 123 19.33 23.58 5.17
C ALA A 123 17.92 23.06 5.53
N ASP A 124 16.98 23.13 4.60
CA ASP A 124 15.62 22.60 4.73
C ASP A 124 15.50 21.15 4.19
N GLY A 125 16.62 20.53 3.79
CA GLY A 125 16.67 19.18 3.28
C GLY A 125 16.19 19.01 1.83
N GLY A 126 16.16 20.08 1.04
CA GLY A 126 15.64 20.07 -0.34
C GLY A 126 16.18 18.95 -1.24
N PRO A 127 17.51 18.82 -1.41
CA PRO A 127 18.10 17.75 -2.21
C PRO A 127 17.71 16.34 -1.74
N VAL A 128 17.74 16.11 -0.42
CA VAL A 128 17.38 14.81 0.19
C VAL A 128 15.92 14.47 -0.07
N ILE A 129 15.01 15.44 0.10
CA ILE A 129 13.58 15.25 -0.18
C ILE A 129 13.36 14.98 -1.68
N ALA A 130 14.01 15.75 -2.56
CA ALA A 130 13.87 15.58 -4.00
C ALA A 130 14.34 14.20 -4.47
N ASP A 131 15.48 13.72 -3.98
CA ASP A 131 16.02 12.42 -4.35
C ASP A 131 15.18 11.27 -3.76
N ALA A 132 14.70 11.40 -2.53
CA ALA A 132 13.79 10.42 -1.94
C ALA A 132 12.48 10.30 -2.76
N LEU A 133 11.95 11.42 -3.26
CA LEU A 133 10.76 11.41 -4.12
C LEU A 133 11.02 10.76 -5.48
N LYS A 134 12.19 11.01 -6.10
CA LYS A 134 12.59 10.31 -7.33
C LYS A 134 12.69 8.81 -7.09
N GLN A 135 13.36 8.37 -6.01
CA GLN A 135 13.48 6.95 -5.67
C GLN A 135 12.11 6.31 -5.41
N LEU A 136 11.19 7.03 -4.77
CA LEU A 136 9.82 6.57 -4.58
C LEU A 136 9.10 6.39 -5.92
N VAL A 137 9.26 7.33 -6.86
CA VAL A 137 8.74 7.20 -8.23
C VAL A 137 9.36 5.99 -8.94
N THR A 138 10.69 5.82 -8.89
CA THR A 138 11.38 4.66 -9.46
C THR A 138 10.86 3.35 -8.87
N GLY A 139 10.69 3.27 -7.55
CA GLY A 139 10.14 2.08 -6.89
C GLY A 139 8.71 1.77 -7.34
N ARG A 140 7.87 2.79 -7.57
CA ARG A 140 6.53 2.60 -8.14
C ARG A 140 6.57 2.08 -9.57
N VAL A 141 7.49 2.57 -10.40
CA VAL A 141 7.68 2.05 -11.77
C VAL A 141 8.15 0.61 -11.74
N THR A 142 9.09 0.25 -10.87
CA THR A 142 9.53 -1.14 -10.71
C THR A 142 8.38 -2.03 -10.28
N ALA A 143 7.62 -1.67 -9.25
CA ALA A 143 6.48 -2.46 -8.78
C ALA A 143 5.37 -2.61 -9.85
N MET A 144 5.16 -1.59 -10.69
CA MET A 144 4.25 -1.65 -11.84
C MET A 144 4.74 -2.66 -12.90
N LYS A 145 6.04 -2.68 -13.18
CA LYS A 145 6.64 -3.66 -14.11
C LYS A 145 6.59 -5.08 -13.54
N GLU A 146 6.81 -5.24 -12.24
CA GLU A 146 6.67 -6.53 -11.55
C GLU A 146 5.24 -7.05 -11.61
N ASP A 147 4.23 -6.17 -11.40
CA ASP A 147 2.82 -6.54 -11.58
C ASP A 147 2.55 -7.04 -13.01
N LEU A 148 3.06 -6.33 -14.02
CA LEU A 148 2.91 -6.74 -15.43
C LEU A 148 3.54 -8.13 -15.65
N ASN A 149 4.78 -8.32 -15.21
CA ASN A 149 5.51 -9.59 -15.38
C ASN A 149 4.83 -10.75 -14.62
N ALA A 150 4.18 -10.47 -13.49
CA ALA A 150 3.44 -11.46 -12.72
C ALA A 150 2.06 -11.79 -13.32
N GLY A 151 1.62 -11.10 -14.38
CA GLY A 151 0.25 -11.23 -14.92
C GLY A 151 -0.81 -10.52 -14.06
N ASN A 152 -0.40 -9.68 -13.11
CA ASN A 152 -1.28 -8.78 -12.38
C ASN A 152 -1.65 -7.56 -13.25
N PHE A 153 -2.35 -7.81 -14.36
CA PHE A 153 -2.66 -6.80 -15.37
C PHE A 153 -3.46 -5.62 -14.84
N LEU A 154 -4.44 -5.86 -13.97
CA LEU A 154 -5.24 -4.78 -13.37
C LEU A 154 -4.38 -3.92 -12.43
N GLY A 155 -3.54 -4.53 -11.59
CA GLY A 155 -2.61 -3.80 -10.73
C GLY A 155 -1.62 -2.95 -11.54
N ALA A 156 -1.02 -3.53 -12.57
CA ALA A 156 -0.12 -2.85 -13.48
C ALA A 156 -0.83 -1.70 -14.23
N GLN A 157 -2.05 -1.91 -14.72
CA GLN A 157 -2.84 -0.90 -15.42
C GLN A 157 -3.19 0.27 -14.51
N ASP A 158 -3.65 0.02 -13.29
CA ASP A 158 -3.98 1.07 -12.32
C ASP A 158 -2.74 1.89 -11.94
N ALA A 159 -1.62 1.22 -11.68
CA ALA A 159 -0.35 1.87 -11.37
C ALA A 159 0.14 2.74 -12.55
N ALA A 160 0.12 2.20 -13.76
CA ALA A 160 0.55 2.90 -14.96
C ALA A 160 -0.33 4.12 -15.27
N ASN A 161 -1.65 3.99 -15.15
CA ASN A 161 -2.58 5.11 -15.30
C ASN A 161 -2.34 6.21 -14.26
N ALA A 162 -2.10 5.84 -13.00
CA ALA A 162 -1.81 6.79 -11.94
C ALA A 162 -0.47 7.52 -12.17
N LEU A 163 0.58 6.78 -12.56
CA LEU A 163 1.90 7.32 -12.85
C LEU A 163 1.88 8.23 -14.09
N SER A 164 1.29 7.79 -15.20
CA SER A 164 1.25 8.58 -16.44
C SER A 164 0.56 9.95 -16.23
N LYS A 165 -0.45 10.02 -15.35
CA LYS A 165 -1.13 11.27 -14.98
C LYS A 165 -0.32 12.18 -14.05
N SER A 166 0.59 11.62 -13.26
CA SER A 166 1.26 12.34 -12.15
C SER A 166 2.73 12.69 -12.41
N LEU A 167 3.33 12.12 -13.45
CA LEU A 167 4.75 12.26 -13.75
C LEU A 167 5.09 13.42 -14.70
N GLY A 168 4.10 14.11 -15.27
CA GLY A 168 4.35 15.27 -16.14
C GLY A 168 5.34 14.95 -17.27
N SER A 169 6.47 15.66 -17.31
CA SER A 169 7.56 15.45 -18.29
C SER A 169 8.69 14.55 -17.80
N LEU A 170 8.53 13.86 -16.67
CA LEU A 170 9.56 12.96 -16.15
C LEU A 170 9.73 11.73 -17.06
N PRO A 171 10.96 11.22 -17.24
CA PRO A 171 11.24 10.11 -18.15
C PRO A 171 10.49 8.82 -17.76
N GLU A 172 10.21 8.63 -16.48
CA GLU A 172 9.43 7.50 -15.96
C GLU A 172 8.01 7.42 -16.52
N LYS A 173 7.47 8.53 -17.07
CA LYS A 173 6.19 8.51 -17.76
C LYS A 173 6.21 7.57 -18.97
N ALA A 174 7.31 7.53 -19.73
CA ALA A 174 7.43 6.68 -20.90
C ALA A 174 7.32 5.19 -20.53
N GLU A 175 7.82 4.81 -19.35
CA GLU A 175 7.73 3.45 -18.83
C GLU A 175 6.28 3.07 -18.46
N ALA A 176 5.54 4.00 -17.87
CA ALA A 176 4.11 3.80 -17.61
C ALA A 176 3.30 3.64 -18.91
N ASP A 177 3.59 4.48 -19.91
CA ASP A 177 2.91 4.41 -21.20
C ASP A 177 3.25 3.10 -21.96
N ALA A 178 4.49 2.61 -21.84
CA ALA A 178 4.92 1.33 -22.37
C ALA A 178 4.17 0.15 -21.71
N VAL A 179 3.99 0.16 -20.40
CA VAL A 179 3.18 -0.86 -19.70
C VAL A 179 1.73 -0.85 -20.18
N LEU A 180 1.09 0.32 -20.30
CA LEU A 180 -0.26 0.42 -20.84
C LEU A 180 -0.36 -0.12 -22.28
N THR A 181 0.69 0.04 -23.07
CA THR A 181 0.75 -0.46 -24.45
C THR A 181 0.91 -1.97 -24.46
N ALA A 182 1.79 -2.53 -23.62
CA ALA A 182 1.96 -3.97 -23.47
C ALA A 182 0.66 -4.67 -23.03
N ILE A 183 -0.05 -4.10 -22.04
CA ILE A 183 -1.34 -4.62 -21.57
C ILE A 183 -2.39 -4.64 -22.68
N LYS A 184 -2.41 -3.62 -23.55
CA LYS A 184 -3.35 -3.57 -24.70
C LYS A 184 -3.01 -4.57 -25.78
N ALA A 185 -1.73 -4.91 -25.95
CA ALA A 185 -1.26 -5.85 -26.96
C ALA A 185 -1.42 -7.32 -26.52
N ASP A 186 -1.51 -7.57 -25.22
CA ASP A 186 -1.75 -8.88 -24.64
C ASP A 186 -3.20 -9.33 -24.90
N LYS A 187 -3.37 -10.54 -25.45
CA LYS A 187 -4.66 -11.08 -25.89
C LYS A 187 -5.55 -11.50 -24.71
N ASP A 188 -4.94 -11.86 -23.59
CA ASP A 188 -5.64 -12.41 -22.42
C ASP A 188 -5.85 -11.36 -21.33
N ALA A 189 -5.07 -10.27 -21.34
CA ALA A 189 -5.10 -9.21 -20.35
C ALA A 189 -6.50 -8.64 -20.12
N ALA A 190 -7.29 -8.37 -21.17
CA ALA A 190 -8.64 -7.83 -21.01
C ALA A 190 -9.58 -8.77 -20.23
N THR A 191 -9.44 -10.08 -20.44
CA THR A 191 -10.21 -11.11 -19.74
C THR A 191 -9.74 -11.27 -18.31
N ILE A 192 -8.42 -11.32 -18.09
CA ILE A 192 -7.83 -11.45 -16.76
C ILE A 192 -8.10 -10.21 -15.89
N ILE A 193 -8.09 -9.01 -16.48
CA ILE A 193 -8.45 -7.76 -15.79
C ILE A 193 -9.88 -7.83 -15.25
N LYS A 194 -10.83 -8.36 -16.03
CA LYS A 194 -12.22 -8.51 -15.58
C LYS A 194 -12.32 -9.45 -14.38
N ALA A 195 -11.60 -10.58 -14.41
CA ALA A 195 -11.53 -11.50 -13.27
C ALA A 195 -10.94 -10.81 -12.03
N GLN A 196 -9.84 -10.07 -12.19
CA GLN A 196 -9.22 -9.29 -11.10
C GLN A 196 -10.16 -8.21 -10.54
N GLN A 197 -10.97 -7.56 -11.40
CA GLN A 197 -11.99 -6.60 -10.96
C GLN A 197 -13.09 -7.28 -10.12
N GLN A 198 -13.53 -8.49 -10.49
CA GLN A 198 -14.50 -9.25 -9.71
C GLN A 198 -13.94 -9.63 -8.33
N ILE A 199 -12.69 -10.11 -8.28
CA ILE A 199 -11.99 -10.41 -7.02
C ILE A 199 -11.88 -9.17 -6.15
N ARG A 200 -11.50 -8.03 -6.73
CA ARG A 200 -11.45 -6.74 -6.02
C ARG A 200 -12.83 -6.34 -5.48
N GLY A 201 -13.89 -6.49 -6.26
CA GLY A 201 -15.26 -6.21 -5.83
C GLY A 201 -15.69 -7.05 -4.63
N ILE A 202 -15.33 -8.34 -4.61
CA ILE A 202 -15.57 -9.23 -3.46
C ILE A 202 -14.79 -8.73 -2.23
N ARG A 203 -13.53 -8.33 -2.41
CA ARG A 203 -12.70 -7.76 -1.33
C ARG A 203 -13.34 -6.49 -0.74
N GLU A 204 -13.77 -5.58 -1.59
CA GLU A 204 -14.39 -4.30 -1.21
C GLU A 204 -15.75 -4.49 -0.53
N ALA A 205 -16.54 -5.47 -1.00
CA ALA A 205 -17.79 -5.85 -0.34
C ALA A 205 -17.58 -6.40 1.08
N ALA A 206 -16.37 -6.87 1.39
CA ALA A 206 -15.94 -7.34 2.71
C ALA A 206 -16.98 -8.28 3.37
N PRO A 207 -17.38 -9.39 2.69
CA PRO A 207 -18.53 -10.21 3.09
C PRO A 207 -18.39 -10.66 4.54
N SER A 208 -19.46 -10.48 5.31
CA SER A 208 -19.44 -10.68 6.76
C SER A 208 -20.51 -11.65 7.24
N LYS A 209 -21.63 -11.77 6.54
CA LYS A 209 -22.66 -12.77 6.87
C LYS A 209 -22.31 -14.11 6.24
N ARG A 210 -22.70 -15.21 6.88
CA ARG A 210 -22.41 -16.57 6.40
C ARG A 210 -22.83 -16.78 4.94
N LYS A 211 -24.04 -16.34 4.58
CA LYS A 211 -24.55 -16.39 3.19
C LYS A 211 -23.72 -15.56 2.19
N GLU A 212 -23.23 -14.39 2.60
CA GLU A 212 -22.38 -13.54 1.76
C GLU A 212 -21.00 -14.18 1.55
N ILE A 213 -20.45 -14.79 2.62
CA ILE A 213 -19.18 -15.51 2.57
C ILE A 213 -19.30 -16.75 1.68
N ASP A 214 -20.40 -17.50 1.79
CA ASP A 214 -20.66 -18.68 0.95
C ASP A 214 -20.76 -18.31 -0.53
N ALA A 215 -21.50 -17.25 -0.86
CA ALA A 215 -21.61 -16.75 -2.23
C ALA A 215 -20.24 -16.29 -2.78
N ALA A 216 -19.48 -15.54 -1.99
CA ALA A 216 -18.13 -15.10 -2.37
C ALA A 216 -17.18 -16.28 -2.62
N ILE A 217 -17.24 -17.34 -1.79
CA ILE A 217 -16.46 -18.56 -1.99
C ILE A 217 -16.81 -19.24 -3.31
N ASP A 218 -18.11 -19.35 -3.65
CA ASP A 218 -18.54 -19.99 -4.89
C ASP A 218 -18.11 -19.19 -6.13
N ASP A 219 -18.21 -17.86 -6.08
CA ASP A 219 -17.73 -16.97 -7.14
C ASP A 219 -16.21 -17.10 -7.34
N LEU A 220 -15.42 -17.10 -6.25
CA LEU A 220 -13.97 -17.25 -6.34
C LEU A 220 -13.55 -18.61 -6.90
N LYS A 221 -14.21 -19.71 -6.49
CA LYS A 221 -13.96 -21.05 -7.07
C LYS A 221 -14.22 -21.09 -8.56
N LYS A 222 -15.28 -20.42 -9.01
CA LYS A 222 -15.59 -20.29 -10.44
C LYS A 222 -14.48 -19.56 -11.18
N LEU A 223 -14.00 -18.43 -10.65
CA LEU A 223 -12.89 -17.66 -11.24
C LEU A 223 -11.59 -18.48 -11.33
N VAL A 224 -11.27 -19.27 -10.30
CA VAL A 224 -10.10 -20.17 -10.32
C VAL A 224 -10.21 -21.19 -11.45
N LYS A 225 -11.40 -21.76 -11.67
CA LYS A 225 -11.65 -22.73 -12.75
C LYS A 225 -11.60 -22.11 -14.14
N GLU A 226 -12.08 -20.87 -14.29
CA GLU A 226 -12.13 -20.17 -15.58
C GLU A 226 -10.78 -19.56 -16.00
N HIS A 227 -9.90 -19.27 -15.04
CA HIS A 227 -8.60 -18.63 -15.30
C HIS A 227 -7.40 -19.40 -14.73
N PRO A 228 -7.28 -20.72 -14.99
CA PRO A 228 -6.24 -21.54 -14.39
C PRO A 228 -4.84 -21.05 -14.75
N GLY A 229 -3.92 -21.06 -13.77
CA GLY A 229 -2.53 -20.66 -13.97
C GLY A 229 -2.29 -19.16 -14.10
N THR A 230 -3.33 -18.32 -13.99
CA THR A 230 -3.19 -16.86 -14.05
C THR A 230 -2.95 -16.26 -12.66
N PHE A 231 -2.51 -15.00 -12.63
CA PHE A 231 -2.48 -14.22 -11.39
C PHE A 231 -3.86 -14.10 -10.74
N ALA A 232 -4.94 -13.99 -11.54
CA ALA A 232 -6.31 -13.91 -11.03
C ALA A 232 -6.68 -15.18 -10.25
N ALA A 233 -6.36 -16.38 -10.75
CA ALA A 233 -6.58 -17.61 -10.00
C ALA A 233 -5.73 -17.68 -8.73
N THR A 234 -4.50 -17.18 -8.76
CA THR A 234 -3.63 -17.11 -7.57
C THR A 234 -4.25 -16.19 -6.50
N GLU A 235 -4.69 -14.99 -6.90
CA GLU A 235 -5.35 -14.05 -6.00
C GLU A 235 -6.68 -14.59 -5.45
N ALA A 236 -7.47 -15.24 -6.30
CA ALA A 236 -8.74 -15.85 -5.90
C ALA A 236 -8.54 -16.98 -4.89
N ASN A 237 -7.53 -17.84 -5.07
CA ASN A 237 -7.19 -18.89 -4.11
C ASN A 237 -6.76 -18.31 -2.76
N ALA A 238 -5.92 -17.27 -2.74
CA ALA A 238 -5.53 -16.62 -1.49
C ALA A 238 -6.76 -16.05 -0.74
N MET A 239 -7.71 -15.44 -1.46
CA MET A 239 -8.94 -14.93 -0.85
C MET A 239 -9.89 -16.05 -0.39
N LEU A 240 -9.93 -17.18 -1.09
CA LEU A 240 -10.68 -18.36 -0.66
C LEU A 240 -10.21 -18.83 0.71
N ASP A 241 -8.89 -18.93 0.92
CA ASP A 241 -8.33 -19.34 2.20
C ASP A 241 -8.74 -18.38 3.32
N GLU A 242 -8.64 -17.06 3.09
CA GLU A 242 -9.07 -16.02 4.04
C GLU A 242 -10.56 -16.15 4.41
N LEU A 243 -11.43 -16.34 3.41
CA LEU A 243 -12.87 -16.45 3.64
C LEU A 243 -13.27 -17.77 4.31
N MET A 244 -12.58 -18.86 3.99
CA MET A 244 -12.79 -20.16 4.63
C MET A 244 -12.39 -20.12 6.11
N GLU A 245 -11.28 -19.47 6.46
CA GLU A 245 -10.90 -19.24 7.85
C GLU A 245 -11.93 -18.37 8.57
N LYS A 246 -12.35 -17.27 7.94
CA LYS A 246 -13.40 -16.39 8.48
C LYS A 246 -14.73 -17.11 8.73
N LYS A 247 -15.09 -18.06 7.84
CA LYS A 247 -16.27 -18.90 7.98
C LYS A 247 -16.16 -19.88 9.14
N ARG A 248 -14.98 -20.45 9.40
CA ARG A 248 -14.73 -21.36 10.53
C ARG A 248 -14.82 -20.66 11.88
N ASN A 249 -14.44 -19.39 11.93
CA ASN A 249 -14.43 -18.58 13.15
C ASN A 249 -15.79 -17.88 13.46
N LYS A 250 -16.86 -18.21 12.72
CA LYS A 250 -18.22 -17.65 12.88
C LYS A 250 -19.24 -18.74 13.16
#